data_AF-A0A2G6NUT8-F1
#
_entry.id   AF-A0A2G6NUT8-F1
#
_cell.length_a   1.000
_cell.length_b   1.000
_cell.length_c   1.000
_cell.angle_alpha   90.00
_cell.angle_beta   90.00
_cell.angle_gamma   90.00
#
_symmetry.space_group_name_H-M   'P 1'
#
loop_
_entity.id
_entity.type
_entity.pdbx_description
1 polymer ?
#
loop_
_entity_poly.entity_id
_entity_poly.type
_entity_poly.pdbx_seq_one_letter_code
_entity_poly.pdbx_strand_id
1 'polypeptide(L)'
;MSTGRWCLACFPGVREVGWHHATLTQFVSPFVAGRIYGLNQDQMVAAAGISGSSHFTLGGVVAGHLTNMKNTADPLATQAGVLAALMAREGYEGPVEVIEGKEGFQHVIHNVELKPEILLEGLGEKFMITDCGYKAFPTEALTHQPMSAVLNIMQKEGRRRPTVACTPTASATPSSSTRASAICWARSRSWPTTRSTPCSPAPSGPSPPSTPTMAGSSWRPWTTPRAAP
;
A
#
# COMPACT_ATOMS: atom_id res chain seq x y z
N MET A 1 -4.58 -15.50 7.23
CA MET A 1 -3.53 -14.59 7.71
C MET A 1 -3.43 -13.42 6.72
N SER A 2 -3.26 -12.17 7.16
CA SER A 2 -3.21 -10.98 6.27
C SER A 2 -1.97 -10.13 6.56
N THR A 3 -1.52 -9.34 5.58
CA THR A 3 -0.31 -8.48 5.73
C THR A 3 -0.47 -7.48 6.88
N GLY A 4 -1.67 -6.97 7.12
CA GLY A 4 -1.89 -6.07 8.25
C GLY A 4 -1.61 -6.74 9.60
N ARG A 5 -1.86 -8.05 9.76
CA ARG A 5 -1.59 -8.76 11.03
C ARG A 5 -0.10 -8.82 11.26
N TRP A 6 0.67 -9.07 10.20
CA TRP A 6 2.13 -8.97 10.24
C TRP A 6 2.61 -7.57 10.61
N CYS A 7 2.03 -6.52 10.05
CA CYS A 7 2.38 -5.15 10.43
C CYS A 7 2.10 -4.86 11.92
N LEU A 8 1.03 -5.43 12.50
CA LEU A 8 0.67 -5.27 13.91
C LEU A 8 1.48 -6.17 14.85
N ALA A 9 2.03 -7.27 14.36
CA ALA A 9 2.80 -8.21 15.17
C ALA A 9 4.28 -7.85 15.30
N CYS A 10 4.79 -6.91 14.50
CA CYS A 10 6.19 -6.49 14.49
C CYS A 10 6.43 -5.23 15.33
N PHE A 11 7.31 -5.29 16.32
CA PHE A 11 7.63 -4.19 17.24
C PHE A 11 9.15 -3.95 17.40
N PRO A 12 9.66 -2.74 17.13
CA PRO A 12 9.02 -1.70 16.33
C PRO A 12 8.65 -2.24 14.93
N GLY A 13 7.78 -1.55 14.21
CA GLY A 13 7.40 -2.02 12.88
C GLY A 13 8.61 -2.12 11.93
N VAL A 14 8.49 -2.93 10.89
CA VAL A 14 9.59 -3.15 9.93
C VAL A 14 10.01 -1.86 9.19
N ARG A 15 9.12 -0.86 9.14
CA ARG A 15 9.41 0.44 8.50
C ARG A 15 10.35 1.30 9.33
N GLU A 16 10.24 1.17 10.64
CA GLU A 16 11.00 1.91 11.64
C GLU A 16 12.48 1.49 11.56
N VAL A 17 12.73 0.21 11.25
CA VAL A 17 14.06 -0.38 11.09
C VAL A 17 14.57 -0.42 9.64
N GLY A 18 13.90 0.30 8.72
CA GLY A 18 14.43 0.55 7.38
C GLY A 18 13.97 -0.39 6.27
N TRP A 19 13.00 -1.27 6.53
CA TRP A 19 12.37 -2.13 5.50
C TRP A 19 11.07 -1.52 4.98
N HIS A 20 10.62 -1.98 3.81
CA HIS A 20 9.27 -1.68 3.34
C HIS A 20 8.29 -2.75 3.83
N HIS A 21 7.02 -2.40 4.05
CA HIS A 21 5.99 -3.35 4.49
C HIS A 21 5.69 -4.43 3.43
N ALA A 22 6.06 -4.21 2.17
CA ALA A 22 6.03 -5.23 1.11
C ALA A 22 6.85 -6.48 1.45
N THR A 23 7.89 -6.35 2.29
CA THR A 23 8.62 -7.50 2.84
C THR A 23 7.70 -8.44 3.63
N LEU A 24 6.71 -7.90 4.34
CA LEU A 24 5.75 -8.70 5.10
C LEU A 24 4.69 -9.35 4.19
N THR A 25 4.38 -8.73 3.04
CA THR A 25 3.50 -9.30 2.01
C THR A 25 4.02 -10.66 1.54
N GLN A 26 5.34 -10.85 1.52
CA GLN A 26 6.00 -12.11 1.15
C GLN A 26 5.58 -13.31 2.01
N PHE A 27 5.33 -13.09 3.30
CA PHE A 27 4.88 -14.15 4.21
C PHE A 27 3.38 -14.42 4.12
N VAL A 28 2.62 -13.64 3.34
CA VAL A 28 1.16 -13.73 3.28
C VAL A 28 0.67 -14.18 1.91
N SER A 29 1.28 -13.68 0.84
CA SER A 29 0.95 -14.02 -0.55
C SER A 29 0.92 -15.53 -0.86
N PRO A 30 1.85 -16.39 -0.38
CA PRO A 30 1.79 -17.82 -0.67
C PRO A 30 0.58 -18.51 -0.03
N PHE A 31 0.09 -18.03 1.12
CA PHE A 31 -1.10 -18.60 1.76
C PHE A 31 -2.36 -18.34 0.94
N VAL A 32 -2.49 -17.14 0.36
CA VAL A 32 -3.63 -16.81 -0.49
C VAL A 32 -3.57 -17.62 -1.79
N ALA A 33 -2.41 -17.65 -2.45
CA ALA A 33 -2.22 -18.41 -3.68
C ALA A 33 -2.39 -19.92 -3.45
N GLY A 34 -1.84 -20.45 -2.35
CA GLY A 34 -1.95 -21.86 -2.00
C GLY A 34 -3.39 -22.30 -1.73
N ARG A 35 -4.22 -21.43 -1.12
CA ARG A 35 -5.66 -21.68 -0.96
C ARG A 35 -6.39 -21.73 -2.31
N ILE A 36 -6.02 -20.88 -3.25
CA ILE A 36 -6.58 -20.90 -4.62
C ILE A 36 -6.17 -22.18 -5.35
N TYR A 37 -4.92 -22.61 -5.20
CA TYR A 37 -4.41 -23.84 -5.83
C TYR A 37 -4.82 -25.13 -5.12
N GLY A 38 -5.48 -25.06 -3.96
CA GLY A 38 -5.89 -26.25 -3.20
C GLY A 38 -4.73 -27.02 -2.57
N LEU A 39 -3.65 -26.32 -2.17
CA LEU A 39 -2.49 -26.95 -1.54
C LEU A 39 -2.85 -27.61 -0.21
N ASN A 40 -2.23 -28.76 0.06
CA ASN A 40 -2.28 -29.40 1.37
C ASN A 40 -1.37 -28.66 2.38
N GLN A 41 -1.34 -29.13 3.63
CA GLN A 41 -0.59 -28.48 4.70
C GLN A 41 0.92 -28.44 4.43
N ASP A 42 1.52 -29.55 4.01
CA ASP A 42 2.96 -29.65 3.78
C ASP A 42 3.39 -28.75 2.60
N GLN A 43 2.59 -28.73 1.53
CA GLN A 43 2.79 -27.84 0.40
C GLN A 43 2.62 -26.36 0.81
N MET A 44 1.70 -26.06 1.72
CA MET A 44 1.52 -24.69 2.22
C MET A 44 2.73 -24.23 3.02
N VAL A 45 3.28 -25.10 3.86
CA VAL A 45 4.52 -24.84 4.62
C VAL A 45 5.69 -24.64 3.66
N ALA A 46 5.86 -25.51 2.67
CA ALA A 46 6.88 -25.36 1.64
C ALA A 46 6.72 -24.03 0.87
N ALA A 47 5.50 -23.68 0.45
CA ALA A 47 5.22 -22.41 -0.23
C ALA A 47 5.56 -21.19 0.64
N ALA A 48 5.23 -21.23 1.93
CA ALA A 48 5.58 -20.18 2.88
C ALA A 48 7.10 -20.05 3.04
N GLY A 49 7.81 -21.17 3.17
CA GLY A 49 9.26 -21.23 3.22
C GLY A 49 9.92 -20.63 1.98
N ILE A 50 9.56 -21.12 0.78
CA ILE A 50 10.13 -20.64 -0.49
C ILE A 50 9.86 -19.15 -0.70
N SER A 51 8.61 -18.73 -0.44
CA SER A 51 8.24 -17.32 -0.53
C SER A 51 9.07 -16.49 0.44
N GLY A 52 9.10 -16.88 1.71
CA GLY A 52 9.82 -16.19 2.78
C GLY A 52 11.33 -16.09 2.58
N SER A 53 11.93 -16.84 1.65
CA SER A 53 13.36 -16.77 1.35
C SER A 53 13.71 -15.98 0.08
N SER A 54 12.73 -15.50 -0.70
CA SER A 54 12.98 -15.09 -2.10
C SER A 54 12.89 -13.59 -2.37
N HIS A 55 12.08 -12.82 -1.65
CA HIS A 55 11.86 -11.41 -1.97
C HIS A 55 11.68 -10.53 -0.73
N PHE A 56 12.63 -9.60 -0.53
CA PHE A 56 12.63 -8.63 0.55
C PHE A 56 12.78 -7.22 -0.02
N THR A 57 11.95 -6.28 0.43
CA THR A 57 11.95 -4.91 -0.08
C THR A 57 12.56 -3.94 0.94
N LEU A 58 13.63 -3.26 0.53
CA LEU A 58 14.25 -2.21 1.34
C LEU A 58 13.36 -0.96 1.43
N GLY A 59 13.42 -0.25 2.55
CA GLY A 59 12.66 0.99 2.80
C GLY A 59 13.05 2.16 1.88
N GLY A 60 14.17 2.04 1.17
CA GLY A 60 14.63 3.00 0.15
C GLY A 60 13.59 3.28 -0.94
N VAL A 61 12.69 2.35 -1.22
CA VAL A 61 11.59 2.49 -2.20
C VAL A 61 10.68 3.69 -1.89
N VAL A 62 10.56 4.08 -0.62
CA VAL A 62 9.75 5.22 -0.18
C VAL A 62 10.56 6.33 0.49
N ALA A 63 11.87 6.13 0.65
CA ALA A 63 12.76 7.11 1.27
C ALA A 63 13.26 8.11 0.22
N GLY A 64 13.06 9.40 0.46
CA GLY A 64 13.54 10.46 -0.42
C GLY A 64 12.69 10.60 -1.70
N HIS A 65 13.33 10.47 -2.87
CA HIS A 65 12.67 10.66 -4.15
C HIS A 65 11.82 9.45 -4.52
N LEU A 66 10.53 9.66 -4.72
CA LEU A 66 9.62 8.58 -5.10
C LEU A 66 9.75 8.27 -6.57
N THR A 67 10.09 7.02 -6.86
CA THR A 67 10.10 6.46 -8.20
C THR A 67 8.88 5.56 -8.41
N ASN A 68 8.69 5.09 -9.65
CA ASN A 68 7.66 4.11 -9.97
C ASN A 68 7.80 2.80 -9.17
N MET A 69 8.97 2.54 -8.56
CA MET A 69 9.22 1.36 -7.74
C MET A 69 8.26 1.25 -6.54
N LYS A 70 7.77 2.38 -6.00
CA LYS A 70 6.75 2.34 -4.94
C LYS A 70 5.48 1.62 -5.37
N ASN A 71 5.10 1.74 -6.64
CA ASN A 71 3.87 1.13 -7.14
C ASN A 71 4.04 -0.38 -7.40
N THR A 72 5.28 -0.84 -7.60
CA THR A 72 5.57 -2.23 -7.98
C THR A 72 6.09 -3.09 -6.83
N ALA A 73 6.49 -2.50 -5.68
CA ALA A 73 7.01 -3.24 -4.54
C ALA A 73 6.08 -4.37 -4.06
N ASP A 74 4.84 -4.07 -3.69
CA ASP A 74 3.88 -5.07 -3.24
C ASP A 74 3.45 -6.06 -4.35
N PRO A 75 3.20 -5.62 -5.60
CA PRO A 75 2.96 -6.55 -6.70
C PRO A 75 4.07 -7.58 -6.92
N LEU A 76 5.35 -7.18 -6.82
CA LEU A 76 6.48 -8.10 -6.99
C LEU A 76 6.59 -9.10 -5.84
N ALA A 77 6.37 -8.67 -4.59
CA ALA A 77 6.27 -9.58 -3.45
C ALA A 77 5.09 -10.57 -3.60
N THR A 78 3.97 -10.09 -4.15
CA THR A 78 2.81 -10.96 -4.42
C THR A 78 3.11 -11.97 -5.53
N GLN A 79 3.75 -11.53 -6.61
CA GLN A 79 4.19 -12.41 -7.71
C GLN A 79 5.11 -13.52 -7.19
N ALA A 80 6.09 -13.18 -6.36
CA ALA A 80 7.01 -14.15 -5.77
C ALA A 80 6.28 -15.20 -4.93
N GLY A 81 5.28 -14.81 -4.12
CA GLY A 81 4.48 -15.76 -3.34
C GLY A 81 3.55 -16.65 -4.19
N VAL A 82 3.00 -16.13 -5.29
CA VAL A 82 2.21 -16.95 -6.24
C VAL A 82 3.12 -18.00 -6.90
N LEU A 83 4.33 -17.61 -7.29
CA LEU A 83 5.33 -18.52 -7.85
C LEU A 83 5.76 -19.58 -6.82
N ALA A 84 5.94 -19.18 -5.55
CA ALA A 84 6.26 -20.11 -4.47
C ALA A 84 5.18 -21.17 -4.25
N ALA A 85 3.91 -20.76 -4.26
CA ALA A 85 2.78 -21.69 -4.18
C ALA A 85 2.73 -22.64 -5.39
N LEU A 86 3.06 -22.15 -6.59
CA LEU A 86 3.15 -22.99 -7.78
C LEU A 86 4.27 -24.03 -7.66
N MET A 87 5.47 -23.62 -7.22
CA MET A 87 6.58 -24.55 -7.00
C MET A 87 6.23 -25.63 -5.98
N ALA A 88 5.63 -25.25 -4.84
CA ALA A 88 5.20 -26.22 -3.84
C ALA A 88 4.12 -27.18 -4.35
N ARG A 89 3.23 -26.72 -5.25
CA ARG A 89 2.25 -27.58 -5.92
C ARG A 89 2.91 -28.69 -6.73
N GLU A 90 4.00 -28.36 -7.42
CA GLU A 90 4.79 -29.30 -8.22
C GLU A 90 5.74 -30.17 -7.36
N GLY A 91 5.64 -30.09 -6.02
CA GLY A 91 6.44 -30.89 -5.09
C GLY A 91 7.80 -30.29 -4.73
N TYR A 92 8.03 -29.01 -5.01
CA TYR A 92 9.25 -28.33 -4.58
C TYR A 92 9.21 -28.06 -3.06
N GLU A 93 10.28 -28.44 -2.37
CA GLU A 93 10.41 -28.26 -0.92
C GLU A 93 10.89 -26.84 -0.56
N GLY A 94 10.58 -26.41 0.66
CA GLY A 94 10.95 -25.11 1.20
C GLY A 94 11.44 -25.21 2.64
N PRO A 95 12.17 -24.20 3.15
CA PRO A 95 12.59 -24.15 4.54
C PRO A 95 11.37 -24.05 5.48
N VAL A 96 11.21 -25.04 6.36
CA VAL A 96 10.04 -25.18 7.24
C VAL A 96 10.01 -24.12 8.35
N GLU A 97 11.18 -23.76 8.89
CA GLU A 97 11.32 -22.83 10.01
C GLU A 97 11.83 -21.45 9.56
N VAL A 98 11.32 -20.92 8.45
CA VAL A 98 11.80 -19.64 7.89
C VAL A 98 11.54 -18.42 8.79
N ILE A 99 10.61 -18.53 9.74
CA ILE A 99 10.24 -17.42 10.64
C ILE A 99 11.00 -17.53 11.97
N GLU A 100 10.86 -18.67 12.65
CA GLU A 100 11.33 -18.97 14.02
C GLU A 100 12.67 -19.72 14.06
N GLY A 101 13.09 -20.30 12.95
CA GLY A 101 14.29 -21.13 12.86
C GLY A 101 15.59 -20.31 12.91
N LYS A 102 16.70 -21.04 12.96
CA LYS A 102 18.03 -20.45 12.88
C LYS A 102 18.17 -19.67 11.57
N GLU A 103 18.58 -18.41 11.67
CA GLU A 103 18.75 -17.50 10.50
C GLU A 103 17.42 -17.18 9.79
N GLY A 104 16.28 -17.44 10.45
CA GLY A 104 14.96 -17.02 10.01
C GLY A 104 14.67 -15.53 10.26
N PHE A 105 13.43 -15.13 9.98
CA PHE A 105 12.97 -13.74 10.08
C PHE A 105 13.34 -13.06 11.42
N GLN A 106 13.05 -13.70 12.56
CA GLN A 106 13.32 -13.13 13.88
C GLN A 106 14.83 -12.96 14.15
N HIS A 107 15.66 -13.86 13.62
CA HIS A 107 17.11 -13.78 13.80
C HIS A 107 17.74 -12.72 12.90
N VAL A 108 17.33 -12.65 11.62
CA VAL A 108 17.90 -11.72 10.63
C VAL A 108 17.44 -10.29 10.89
N ILE A 109 16.15 -10.09 11.15
CA ILE A 109 15.59 -8.78 11.50
C ILE A 109 15.58 -8.63 13.03
N HIS A 110 16.75 -8.76 13.65
CA HIS A 110 16.97 -8.73 15.10
C HIS A 110 16.42 -7.47 15.81
N ASN A 111 16.23 -6.38 15.09
CA ASN A 111 15.70 -5.12 15.62
C ASN A 111 14.16 -5.05 15.59
N VAL A 112 13.48 -6.15 15.25
CA VAL A 112 12.03 -6.28 15.23
C VAL A 112 11.64 -7.51 16.04
N GLU A 113 10.95 -7.30 17.14
CA GLU A 113 10.29 -8.34 17.91
C GLU A 113 8.99 -8.73 17.19
N LEU A 114 8.90 -10.00 16.79
CA LEU A 114 7.66 -10.57 16.25
C LEU A 114 6.87 -11.21 17.39
N LYS A 115 5.62 -10.79 17.57
CA LYS A 115 4.67 -11.33 18.55
C LYS A 115 3.68 -12.29 17.88
N PRO A 116 3.89 -13.61 17.96
CA PRO A 116 3.07 -14.59 17.25
C PRO A 116 1.61 -14.60 17.73
N GLU A 117 1.36 -14.19 18.96
CA GLU A 117 0.03 -14.16 19.55
C GLU A 117 -0.91 -13.26 18.73
N ILE A 118 -0.41 -12.10 18.30
CA ILE A 118 -1.16 -11.12 17.49
C ILE A 118 -1.42 -11.65 16.07
N LEU A 119 -0.49 -12.44 15.53
CA LEU A 119 -0.67 -13.07 14.21
C LEU A 119 -1.84 -14.06 14.21
N LEU A 120 -1.97 -14.83 15.29
CA LEU A 120 -2.91 -15.95 15.40
C LEU A 120 -4.26 -15.57 16.05
N GLU A 121 -4.33 -14.43 16.74
CA GLU A 121 -5.52 -14.00 17.47
C GLU A 121 -6.78 -13.90 16.60
N GLY A 122 -7.83 -14.67 16.93
CA GLY A 122 -9.13 -14.57 16.24
C GLY A 122 -9.09 -14.92 14.75
N LEU A 123 -8.20 -15.83 14.32
CA LEU A 123 -8.22 -16.37 12.96
C LEU A 123 -9.55 -17.09 12.69
N GLY A 124 -10.19 -16.76 11.56
CA GLY A 124 -11.48 -17.33 11.17
C GLY A 124 -12.70 -16.60 11.74
N GLU A 125 -12.53 -15.86 12.84
CA GLU A 125 -13.59 -15.07 13.48
C GLU A 125 -13.49 -13.59 13.10
N LYS A 126 -12.28 -13.01 13.19
CA LYS A 126 -12.02 -11.59 12.89
C LYS A 126 -11.21 -11.43 11.61
N PHE A 127 -11.85 -10.86 10.60
CA PHE A 127 -11.25 -10.56 9.30
C PHE A 127 -10.86 -9.09 9.22
N MET A 128 -9.56 -8.79 9.25
CA MET A 128 -9.10 -7.38 9.23
C MET A 128 -9.43 -6.60 7.94
N ILE A 129 -9.94 -7.28 6.92
CA ILE A 129 -10.46 -6.60 5.72
C ILE A 129 -11.62 -5.66 6.06
N THR A 130 -12.39 -5.94 7.13
CA THR A 130 -13.48 -5.08 7.59
C THR A 130 -12.98 -3.77 8.21
N ASP A 131 -11.74 -3.77 8.70
CA ASP A 131 -11.11 -2.62 9.37
C ASP A 131 -10.26 -1.79 8.39
N CYS A 132 -10.28 -2.12 7.10
CA CYS A 132 -9.50 -1.42 6.08
C CYS A 132 -10.20 -0.12 5.65
N GLY A 133 -9.45 1.00 5.68
CA GLY A 133 -9.92 2.30 5.23
C GLY A 133 -9.79 2.49 3.72
N TYR A 134 -10.78 3.15 3.11
CA TYR A 134 -10.71 3.60 1.73
C TYR A 134 -10.11 5.01 1.64
N LYS A 135 -9.33 5.24 0.58
CA LYS A 135 -8.78 6.56 0.30
C LYS A 135 -9.82 7.45 -0.37
N ALA A 136 -10.13 8.59 0.25
CA ALA A 136 -10.97 9.62 -0.36
C ALA A 136 -10.24 10.38 -1.48
N PHE A 137 -8.93 10.57 -1.32
CA PHE A 137 -8.06 11.28 -2.27
C PHE A 137 -6.92 10.37 -2.77
N PRO A 138 -6.49 10.50 -4.04
CA PRO A 138 -5.37 9.73 -4.61
C PRO A 138 -4.00 10.26 -4.14
N THR A 139 -3.89 10.53 -2.85
CA THR A 139 -2.72 11.10 -2.19
C THR A 139 -2.21 10.18 -1.08
N GLU A 140 -1.07 10.56 -0.49
CA GLU A 140 -0.52 9.90 0.70
C GLU A 140 -1.50 10.04 1.88
N ALA A 141 -1.66 9.00 2.72
CA ALA A 141 -2.75 8.91 3.68
C ALA A 141 -2.76 10.05 4.72
N LEU A 142 -1.59 10.56 5.13
CA LEU A 142 -1.48 11.64 6.10
C LEU A 142 -1.94 12.99 5.54
N THR A 143 -2.02 13.13 4.21
CA THR A 143 -2.55 14.35 3.58
C THR A 143 -4.08 14.40 3.59
N HIS A 144 -4.77 13.29 3.89
CA HIS A 144 -6.23 13.25 3.81
C HIS A 144 -6.88 14.09 4.91
N GLN A 145 -6.37 14.01 6.14
CA GLN A 145 -6.88 14.81 7.26
C GLN A 145 -6.80 16.33 7.00
N PRO A 146 -5.64 16.91 6.62
CA PRO A 146 -5.58 18.35 6.32
C PRO A 146 -6.42 18.72 5.09
N MET A 147 -6.48 17.88 4.05
CA MET A 147 -7.35 18.14 2.89
C MET A 147 -8.83 18.20 3.27
N SER A 148 -9.31 17.21 4.03
CA SER A 148 -10.69 17.18 4.52
C SER A 148 -11.00 18.38 5.43
N ALA A 149 -10.06 18.78 6.29
CA ALA A 149 -10.22 19.95 7.16
C ALA A 149 -10.40 21.24 6.33
N VAL A 150 -9.56 21.44 5.31
CA VAL A 150 -9.66 22.62 4.43
C VAL A 150 -10.97 22.62 3.65
N LEU A 151 -11.39 21.48 3.08
CA LEU A 151 -12.65 21.36 2.34
C LEU A 151 -13.86 21.68 3.23
N ASN A 152 -13.86 21.20 4.48
CA ASN A 152 -14.93 21.48 5.44
C ASN A 152 -15.02 22.97 5.79
N ILE A 153 -13.89 23.66 5.95
CA ILE A 153 -13.87 25.11 6.21
C ILE A 153 -14.39 25.87 4.97
N MET A 154 -13.92 25.52 3.78
CA MET A 154 -14.37 26.16 2.53
C MET A 154 -15.88 26.02 2.33
N GLN A 155 -16.45 24.85 2.65
CA GLN A 155 -17.88 24.60 2.57
C GLN A 155 -18.68 25.44 3.59
N LYS A 156 -18.19 25.54 4.83
CA LYS A 156 -18.84 26.35 5.88
C LYS A 156 -18.81 27.85 5.56
N GLU A 157 -17.74 28.34 4.95
CA GLU A 157 -17.58 29.77 4.63
C GLU A 157 -18.11 30.15 3.25
N GLY A 158 -18.65 29.20 2.46
CA GLY A 158 -19.13 29.46 1.10
C GLY A 158 -18.02 29.92 0.13
N ARG A 159 -16.75 29.62 0.41
CA ARG A 159 -15.62 30.09 -0.39
C ARG A 159 -15.30 29.14 -1.54
N ARG A 160 -15.40 29.66 -2.77
CA ARG A 160 -15.02 28.93 -4.00
C ARG A 160 -13.51 28.87 -4.26
N ARG A 161 -12.72 29.74 -3.61
CA ARG A 161 -11.27 29.79 -3.74
C ARG A 161 -10.64 29.93 -2.36
N PRO A 162 -9.58 29.17 -2.07
CA PRO A 162 -8.87 29.32 -0.82
C PRO A 162 -8.03 30.59 -0.91
N THR A 163 -8.49 31.69 -0.31
CA THR A 163 -7.65 32.87 -0.05
C THR A 163 -6.78 32.54 1.16
N VAL A 164 -5.78 31.68 0.96
CA VAL A 164 -4.84 31.33 2.04
C VAL A 164 -3.74 32.37 2.01
N ALA A 165 -3.80 33.35 2.92
CA ALA A 165 -2.56 33.97 3.36
C ALA A 165 -1.72 32.84 3.94
N CYS A 166 -0.50 32.66 3.45
CA CYS A 166 0.39 31.57 3.84
C CYS A 166 0.87 31.81 5.29
N THR A 167 -0.02 31.72 6.26
CA THR A 167 0.32 31.74 7.68
C THR A 167 0.64 30.30 8.07
N PRO A 168 1.89 30.00 8.47
CA PRO A 168 2.24 28.67 8.93
C PRO A 168 1.45 28.40 10.21
N THR A 169 0.42 27.57 10.14
CA THR A 169 -0.24 27.03 11.33
C THR A 169 0.78 26.19 12.09
N ALA A 170 0.93 26.49 13.38
CA ALA A 170 1.88 25.85 14.27
C ALA A 170 1.85 24.33 14.15
N SER A 171 3.05 23.74 14.10
CA SER A 171 3.31 22.31 14.03
C SER A 171 2.61 21.56 15.16
N ALA A 172 1.42 21.02 14.89
CA ALA A 172 0.96 19.84 15.60
C ALA A 172 1.77 18.67 15.04
N THR A 173 2.95 18.42 15.60
CA THR A 173 3.76 17.24 15.30
C THR A 173 2.95 16.02 15.74
N PRO A 174 2.44 15.17 14.84
CA PRO A 174 2.01 13.84 15.25
C PRO A 174 3.30 13.14 15.68
N SER A 175 3.34 12.64 16.92
CA SER A 175 4.53 12.08 17.57
C SER A 175 5.10 10.81 16.89
N SER A 176 4.59 10.41 15.72
CA SER A 176 4.86 9.09 15.14
C SER A 176 5.46 9.03 13.73
N SER A 177 5.76 10.12 12.99
CA SER A 177 6.50 9.90 11.72
C SER A 177 7.24 11.10 11.10
N THR A 178 8.45 11.37 11.59
CA THR A 178 9.44 12.24 10.91
C THR A 178 9.75 11.81 9.47
N ARG A 179 9.50 10.53 9.11
CA ARG A 179 9.70 9.99 7.75
C ARG A 179 8.56 10.30 6.79
N ALA A 180 7.34 10.47 7.28
CA ALA A 180 6.20 10.67 6.39
C ALA A 180 6.00 12.15 6.01
N SER A 181 6.44 13.06 6.88
CA SER A 181 6.62 14.48 6.53
C SER A 181 7.66 14.66 5.41
N ALA A 182 8.76 13.89 5.39
CA ALA A 182 9.74 13.93 4.30
C ALA A 182 9.15 13.53 2.93
N ILE A 183 8.17 12.61 2.92
CA ILE A 183 7.46 12.19 1.69
C ILE A 183 6.58 13.33 1.15
N CYS A 184 5.89 14.07 2.02
CA CYS A 184 4.92 15.08 1.63
C CYS A 184 5.54 16.47 1.37
N TRP A 185 6.60 16.83 2.09
CA TRP A 185 7.14 18.20 2.13
C TRP A 185 8.40 18.42 1.28
N ALA A 186 8.78 17.48 0.41
CA ALA A 186 9.84 17.71 -0.56
C ALA A 186 9.42 18.83 -1.53
N ARG A 187 10.16 19.95 -1.54
CA ARG A 187 9.88 21.22 -2.23
C ARG A 187 9.61 21.11 -3.74
N SER A 188 9.97 20.01 -4.39
CA SER A 188 9.63 19.72 -5.79
C SER A 188 8.19 19.23 -6.00
N ARG A 189 7.45 18.92 -4.94
CA ARG A 189 6.09 18.35 -5.00
C ARG A 189 4.97 19.37 -4.86
N SER A 190 5.26 20.59 -4.45
CA SER A 190 4.26 21.67 -4.33
C SER A 190 3.80 22.21 -5.69
N TRP A 191 4.41 21.75 -6.80
CA TRP A 191 4.05 22.10 -8.17
C TRP A 191 4.04 20.86 -9.07
N PRO A 192 2.87 20.39 -9.56
CA PRO A 192 2.81 19.27 -10.48
C PRO A 192 3.12 19.74 -11.91
N THR A 193 4.21 19.24 -12.50
CA THR A 193 4.57 19.47 -13.92
C THR A 193 4.21 18.29 -14.83
N THR A 194 3.68 17.19 -14.29
CA THR A 194 3.30 16.01 -15.07
C THR A 194 1.80 15.90 -15.28
N ARG A 195 1.42 15.57 -16.52
CA ARG A 195 0.06 15.58 -17.10
C ARG A 195 -0.94 14.61 -16.46
N SER A 196 -0.59 13.92 -15.37
CA SER A 196 -1.42 12.89 -14.70
C SER A 196 -2.16 13.37 -13.45
N THR A 197 -2.17 14.68 -13.16
CA THR A 197 -3.01 15.27 -12.09
C THR A 197 -3.99 16.30 -12.68
N PRO A 198 -5.30 16.22 -12.39
CA PRO A 198 -6.33 17.08 -13.00
C PRO A 198 -6.39 18.48 -12.36
N CYS A 199 -5.24 19.08 -12.10
CA CYS A 199 -5.13 20.46 -11.61
C CYS A 199 -4.11 21.21 -12.48
N SER A 200 -4.50 21.50 -13.72
CA SER A 200 -3.90 22.61 -14.46
C SER A 200 -4.95 23.73 -14.55
N PRO A 201 -4.63 24.98 -14.19
CA PRO A 201 -5.50 26.11 -14.47
C PRO A 201 -5.60 26.25 -16.00
N ALA A 202 -6.82 26.42 -16.51
CA ALA A 202 -7.08 26.59 -17.94
C ALA A 202 -6.23 27.74 -18.50
N PRO A 203 -5.41 27.52 -19.55
CA PRO A 203 -4.83 28.63 -20.29
C PRO A 203 -5.90 29.18 -21.24
N SER A 204 -6.09 30.50 -21.19
CA SER A 204 -6.78 31.29 -22.22
C SER A 204 -6.24 30.93 -23.61
N GLY A 205 -7.13 30.56 -24.55
CA GLY A 205 -6.77 30.10 -25.91
C GLY A 205 -6.21 31.21 -26.83
N PRO A 206 -6.14 31.02 -28.17
CA PRO A 206 -6.39 29.79 -28.95
C PRO A 206 -5.24 29.41 -29.92
N SER A 207 -5.01 28.12 -30.14
CA SER A 207 -4.58 27.56 -31.46
C SER A 207 -4.71 26.02 -31.46
N PRO A 208 -5.38 25.40 -32.44
CA PRO A 208 -5.39 23.94 -32.62
C PRO A 208 -4.31 23.53 -33.64
N PRO A 209 -3.56 22.45 -33.39
CA PRO A 209 -3.69 21.26 -34.26
C PRO A 209 -3.38 19.95 -33.48
N SER A 210 -3.68 18.73 -33.90
CA SER A 210 -4.36 18.10 -35.03
C SER A 210 -4.89 16.75 -34.50
N THR A 211 -6.10 16.35 -34.89
CA THR A 211 -6.65 15.03 -34.58
C THR A 211 -5.98 13.93 -35.39
N PRO A 212 -5.65 12.78 -34.78
CA PRO A 212 -5.84 11.49 -35.42
C PRO A 212 -7.07 10.81 -34.81
N THR A 213 -8.07 10.63 -35.66
CA THR A 213 -9.27 9.83 -35.47
C THR A 213 -8.88 8.36 -35.22
N MET A 214 -9.41 7.72 -34.18
CA MET A 214 -9.65 6.26 -34.15
C MET A 214 -10.70 5.92 -33.07
N ALA A 215 -11.88 5.54 -33.55
CA ALA A 215 -12.82 4.53 -33.05
C ALA A 215 -13.17 4.44 -31.54
N GLY A 216 -14.37 4.93 -31.22
CA GLY A 216 -15.47 4.13 -30.64
C GLY A 216 -15.23 3.35 -29.32
N SER A 217 -15.64 3.93 -28.20
CA SER A 217 -16.48 3.23 -27.21
C SER A 217 -17.17 4.26 -26.31
N SER A 218 -18.50 4.30 -26.38
CA SER A 218 -19.32 5.15 -25.52
C SER A 218 -19.37 4.55 -24.11
N TRP A 219 -18.63 5.13 -23.17
CA TRP A 219 -18.83 4.86 -21.75
C TRP A 219 -20.14 5.51 -21.30
N ARG A 220 -21.18 4.70 -21.05
CA ARG A 220 -22.37 5.13 -20.29
C ARG A 220 -22.14 4.79 -18.80
N PRO A 221 -22.42 5.70 -17.86
CA PRO A 221 -22.38 5.38 -16.44
C PRO A 221 -23.50 4.40 -16.07
N TRP A 222 -23.16 3.44 -15.19
CA TRP A 222 -24.07 2.45 -14.63
C TRP A 222 -25.23 3.14 -13.91
N THR A 223 -26.44 2.95 -14.41
CA THR A 223 -27.68 3.27 -13.67
C THR A 223 -28.10 2.03 -12.91
N THR A 224 -28.32 2.17 -11.61
CA THR A 224 -28.85 1.12 -10.74
C THR A 224 -30.25 0.71 -11.22
N PRO A 225 -30.59 -0.60 -11.26
CA PRO A 225 -31.95 -1.01 -11.56
C PRO A 225 -32.88 -0.54 -10.43
N ARG A 226 -33.92 0.24 -10.78
CA ARG A 226 -35.08 0.45 -9.92
C ARG A 226 -35.72 -0.92 -9.64
N ALA A 227 -35.91 -1.24 -8.37
CA ALA A 227 -36.92 -2.20 -7.98
C ALA A 227 -38.28 -1.73 -8.51
N ALA A 228 -39.01 -2.63 -9.14
CA ALA A 228 -40.37 -2.46 -9.62
C ALA A 228 -41.23 -3.59 -9.03
N PRO A 229 -42.55 -3.37 -8.93
CA PRO A 229 -43.37 -3.51 -7.72
C PRO A 229 -43.61 -4.93 -7.22
#